data_AF-A0A2S7TG13-F1
#
_entry.id   AF-A0A2S7TG13-F1
#
_cell.length_a   1.000
_cell.length_b   1.000
_cell.length_c   1.000
_cell.angle_alpha   90.00
_cell.angle_beta   90.00
_cell.angle_gamma   90.00
#
_symmetry.space_group_name_H-M   'P 1'
#
loop_
_entity.id
_entity.type
_entity.pdbx_description
1 polymer ?
#
loop_
_entity_poly.entity_id
_entity_poly.type
_entity_poly.pdbx_seq_one_letter_code
_entity_poly.pdbx_strand_id
1 'polypeptide(L)' 'MYLENRFMKVVLLYLQKYSQIKIHINQNGKITKTETELNSTWILNRNLRKILNKIQQIETKKAIVITLKK' A
#
# COMPACT_ATOMS: atom_id res chain seq x y z
N MET A 1 14.02 -13.57 0.40
CA MET A 1 13.45 -13.48 1.77
C MET A 1 13.70 -12.17 2.54
N TYR A 2 14.25 -11.09 1.94
CA TYR A 2 14.48 -9.80 2.63
C TYR A 2 13.56 -8.64 2.19
N LEU A 3 13.05 -8.66 0.95
CA LEU A 3 12.23 -7.57 0.39
C LEU A 3 10.76 -7.63 0.81
N GLU A 4 10.15 -8.82 0.80
CA GLU A 4 8.80 -9.06 1.37
C GLU A 4 8.72 -8.57 2.82
N ASN A 5 9.82 -8.75 3.56
CA ASN A 5 9.93 -8.33 4.95
C ASN A 5 9.90 -6.79 5.10
N ARG A 6 10.42 -6.01 4.14
CA ARG A 6 10.35 -4.53 4.19
C ARG A 6 8.98 -4.01 3.81
N PHE A 7 8.36 -4.59 2.78
CA PHE A 7 7.01 -4.19 2.36
C PHE A 7 6.01 -4.42 3.50
N MET A 8 6.01 -5.64 4.07
CA MET A 8 5.14 -5.99 5.19
C MET A 8 5.41 -5.13 6.43
N LYS A 9 6.68 -4.84 6.77
CA LYS A 9 7.01 -3.93 7.89
C LYS A 9 6.40 -2.54 7.71
N VAL A 10 6.52 -1.93 6.53
CA VAL A 10 5.93 -0.60 6.26
C VAL A 10 4.41 -0.66 6.37
N VAL A 11 3.77 -1.67 5.78
CA VAL A 11 2.33 -1.85 5.87
C VAL A 11 1.88 -1.97 7.32
N LEU A 12 2.53 -2.82 8.12
CA LEU A 12 2.21 -3.02 9.54
C LEU A 12 2.37 -1.72 10.35
N LEU A 13 3.44 -0.95 10.11
CA LEU A 13 3.64 0.36 10.76
C LEU A 13 2.50 1.33 10.46
N TYR A 14 1.98 1.36 9.23
CA TYR A 14 0.83 2.20 8.89
C TYR A 14 -0.46 1.65 9.50
N LEU A 15 -0.65 0.33 9.57
CA LEU A 15 -1.81 -0.30 10.22
C LEU A 15 -1.84 -0.12 11.76
N GLN A 16 -0.70 0.23 12.38
CA GLN A 16 -0.70 0.67 13.79
C GLN A 16 -1.41 2.01 13.97
N LYS A 17 -1.38 2.89 12.95
CA LYS A 17 -1.95 4.24 12.98
C LYS A 17 -3.32 4.34 12.33
N TYR A 18 -3.58 3.55 11.30
CA TYR A 18 -4.80 3.59 10.50
C TYR A 18 -5.51 2.24 10.56
N SER A 19 -6.85 2.24 10.64
CA SER A 19 -7.65 1.02 10.67
C SER A 19 -7.50 0.18 9.41
N GLN A 20 -7.36 0.86 8.26
CA GLN A 20 -7.26 0.23 6.96
C GLN A 20 -6.33 0.99 6.01
N ILE A 21 -5.72 0.25 5.11
CA ILE A 21 -4.90 0.75 4.01
C ILE A 21 -5.45 0.19 2.70
N LYS A 22 -5.59 1.04 1.69
CA LYS A 22 -5.93 0.64 0.33
C LYS A 22 -4.78 0.97 -0.62
N ILE A 23 -4.35 0.00 -1.40
CA ILE A 23 -3.21 0.09 -2.33
C ILE A 23 -3.72 -0.21 -3.73
N HIS A 24 -3.59 0.76 -4.63
CA HIS A 24 -4.01 0.65 -6.03
C HIS A 24 -2.78 0.40 -6.89
N ILE A 25 -2.79 -0.71 -7.63
CA ILE A 25 -1.69 -1.18 -8.46
C ILE A 25 -2.19 -1.25 -9.89
N ASN A 26 -1.46 -0.67 -10.84
CA ASN A 26 -1.82 -0.76 -12.25
C ASN A 26 -1.33 -2.06 -12.90
N GLN A 27 -1.68 -2.26 -14.17
CA GLN A 27 -1.29 -3.43 -14.98
C GLN A 27 0.23 -3.58 -15.20
N ASN A 28 1.03 -2.58 -14.84
CA ASN A 28 2.49 -2.62 -14.94
C ASN A 28 3.15 -2.85 -13.58
N GLY A 29 2.36 -3.19 -12.55
CA GLY A 29 2.89 -3.44 -11.22
C GLY A 29 3.26 -2.22 -10.40
N LYS A 30 2.92 -1.02 -10.89
CA LYS A 30 3.21 0.25 -10.22
C LYS A 30 2.07 0.62 -9.29
N ILE A 31 2.41 1.02 -8.07
CA ILE A 31 1.43 1.53 -7.11
C ILE A 31 1.08 2.97 -7.49
N THR A 32 -0.11 3.18 -8.03
CA THR A 32 -0.55 4.48 -8.56
C THR A 32 -1.11 5.37 -7.46
N LYS A 33 -1.78 4.77 -6.47
CA LYS A 33 -2.49 5.44 -5.40
C LYS A 33 -2.48 4.59 -4.13
N THR A 34 -2.36 5.24 -2.98
CA THR A 34 -2.56 4.61 -1.67
C THR A 34 -3.47 5.50 -0.83
N GLU A 35 -4.38 4.88 -0.11
CA GLU A 35 -5.32 5.56 0.79
C GLU A 35 -5.25 4.92 2.17
N THR A 36 -5.46 5.73 3.20
CA THR A 36 -5.55 5.31 4.59
C THR A 36 -6.88 5.75 5.16
N GLU A 37 -7.53 4.89 5.91
CA GLU A 37 -8.78 5.24 6.60
C GLU A 37 -8.47 5.97 7.91
N LEU A 38 -9.04 7.17 8.06
CA LEU A 38 -9.02 7.95 9.30
C LEU A 38 -10.44 8.46 9.54
N ASN A 39 -11.03 8.15 10.70
CA ASN A 39 -12.39 8.54 11.05
C ASN A 39 -13.42 8.20 9.95
N SER A 40 -13.37 6.94 9.47
CA SER A 40 -14.25 6.41 8.41
C SER A 40 -14.12 7.11 7.04
N THR A 41 -13.10 7.95 6.86
CA THR A 41 -12.84 8.66 5.60
C THR A 41 -11.55 8.16 4.97
N TRP A 42 -11.58 7.93 3.65
CA TRP A 42 -10.39 7.56 2.89
C TRP A 42 -9.57 8.80 2.53
N ILE A 43 -8.34 8.86 3.05
CA ILE A 43 -7.41 9.96 2.80
C ILE A 43 -6.26 9.47 1.93
N LEU A 44 -5.94 10.23 0.88
CA LEU A 44 -4.78 9.97 0.03
C LEU A 44 -3.48 10.03 0.82
N ASN A 45 -2.69 8.96 0.75
CA ASN A 45 -1.42 8.87 1.46
C ASN A 45 -0.24 8.85 0.47
N ARG A 46 0.20 10.03 0.01
CA ARG A 46 1.26 10.14 -1.01
C ARG A 46 2.62 9.60 -0.53
N ASN A 47 2.89 9.67 0.77
CA ASN A 47 4.14 9.18 1.36
C ASN A 47 4.20 7.66 1.33
N LEU A 48 3.13 6.98 1.73
CA LEU A 48 3.03 5.53 1.64
C LEU A 48 3.25 5.05 0.21
N ARG A 49 2.60 5.66 -0.78
CA ARG A 49 2.83 5.35 -2.20
C ARG A 49 4.30 5.46 -2.60
N LYS A 50 4.99 6.54 -2.21
CA LYS A 50 6.41 6.76 -2.53
C LYS A 50 7.29 5.69 -1.90
N ILE A 51 7.05 5.34 -0.63
CA ILE A 51 7.82 4.34 0.09
C ILE A 51 7.62 2.96 -0.55
N LEU A 52 6.38 2.53 -0.77
CA LEU A 52 6.10 1.20 -1.30
C LEU A 52 6.66 1.01 -2.73
N ASN A 53 6.53 2.00 -3.61
CA ASN A 53 7.14 1.93 -4.95
C ASN A 53 8.67 1.89 -4.93
N LYS A 54 9.34 2.39 -3.88
CA LYS A 54 10.81 2.27 -3.74
C LYS A 54 11.25 0.90 -3.26
N ILE A 55 10.36 0.17 -2.58
CA ILE A 55 10.68 -1.13 -2.01
C ILE A 55 10.56 -2.21 -3.06
N GLN A 56 9.44 -2.26 -3.78
CA GLN A 56 9.15 -3.39 -4.67
C GLN A 56 8.19 -3.01 -5.79
N GLN A 57 8.47 -3.53 -6.99
CA GLN A 57 7.49 -3.63 -8.07
C GLN A 57 6.69 -4.93 -7.90
N ILE A 58 5.39 -4.85 -8.13
CA ILE A 58 4.48 -5.98 -7.93
C ILE A 58 4.18 -6.60 -9.29
N GLU A 59 4.51 -7.86 -9.53
CA GLU A 59 4.14 -8.50 -10.79
C GLU A 59 2.63 -8.72 -10.86
N THR A 60 1.95 -7.97 -11.72
CA THR A 60 0.54 -8.18 -12.03
C THR A 60 0.28 -7.82 -13.49
N LYS A 61 -0.62 -8.57 -14.14
CA LYS A 61 -1.10 -8.28 -15.50
C LYS A 61 -2.45 -7.55 -15.51
N LYS A 62 -3.00 -7.27 -14.33
CA LYS A 62 -4.30 -6.59 -14.15
C LYS A 62 -4.15 -5.44 -13.16
N ALA A 63 -5.02 -4.45 -13.27
CA ALA A 63 -5.13 -3.45 -12.22
C ALA A 63 -5.75 -4.12 -10.99
N ILE A 64 -5.14 -3.96 -9.82
CA ILE A 64 -5.56 -4.59 -8.57
C ILE A 64 -5.68 -3.52 -7.50
N VAL A 65 -6.70 -3.66 -6.65
CA VAL A 65 -6.85 -2.88 -5.43
C VAL A 65 -6.77 -3.83 -4.26
N ILE A 66 -5.75 -3.65 -3.41
CA ILE A 66 -5.56 -4.43 -2.19
C ILE A 66 -6.05 -3.58 -1.03
N THR A 67 -6.96 -4.11 -0.21
CA THR A 67 -7.35 -3.48 1.06
C THR A 67 -6.86 -4.35 2.20
N LEU A 68 -6.08 -3.76 3.10
CA LEU A 68 -5.54 -4.40 4.29
C LEU A 68 -6.18 -3.76 5.50
N LYS A 69 -6.61 -4.58 6.46
CA LYS A 69 -7.26 -4.15 7.70
C LYS A 69 -6.45 -4.65 8.89
N LYS A 70 -6.51 -3.88 9.98
CA LYS A 70 -5.95 -4.29 11.28
C LYS A 70 -6.67 -5.53 11.83
#